data_AF-E0W4L6-F1
#
_entry.id   AF-E0W4L6-F1
#
_cell.length_a   1.000
_cell.length_b   1.000
_cell.length_c   1.000
_cell.angle_alpha   90.00
_cell.angle_beta   90.00
_cell.angle_gamma   90.00
#
_symmetry.space_group_name_H-M   'P 1'
#
loop_
_entity.id
_entity.type
_entity.pdbx_description
1 polymer ?
#
loop_
_entity_poly.entity_id
_entity_poly.type
_entity_poly.pdbx_seq_one_letter_code
_entity_poly.pdbx_strand_id
1 'polypeptide(L)'
;MFTFNDKAFPATLSFISGKGIIGLYVSIVFVMWTLVRGFFTGISFKIMFDDMPNVDRILQLCLDIYLVRESNEFALEEDLFAKLVFLYRSPETIIKWTKERREIEDDEDGADGSQLPWVEN
;
A
#
# COMPACT_ATOMS: atom_id res chain seq x y z
N MET A 1 57.73 47.65 23.28
CA MET A 1 57.30 46.95 22.05
C MET A 1 55.95 46.33 22.35
N PHE A 2 54.88 46.80 21.71
CA PHE A 2 53.54 46.20 21.83
C PHE A 2 53.38 45.16 20.72
N THR A 3 53.13 43.91 21.08
CA THR A 3 52.86 42.83 20.12
C THR A 3 51.38 42.50 20.18
N PHE A 4 50.68 42.71 19.06
CA PHE A 4 49.30 42.28 18.88
C PHE A 4 49.33 40.89 18.23
N ASN A 5 48.98 39.89 19.01
CA ASN A 5 48.83 38.51 18.55
C ASN A 5 47.35 38.28 18.23
N ASP A 6 46.98 38.43 16.95
CA ASP A 6 45.64 38.07 16.49
C ASP A 6 45.50 36.55 16.44
N LYS A 7 44.41 36.05 17.02
CA LYS A 7 44.07 34.63 16.99
C LYS A 7 43.68 34.24 15.56
N ALA A 8 44.65 33.80 14.77
CA ALA A 8 44.40 33.21 13.45
C ALA A 8 43.78 31.81 13.63
N PHE A 9 42.53 31.64 13.19
CA PHE A 9 41.89 30.33 13.14
C PHE A 9 42.64 29.44 12.11
N PRO A 10 42.88 28.16 12.40
CA PRO A 10 43.58 27.27 11.48
C PRO A 10 42.82 27.18 10.14
N ALA A 11 43.55 27.15 9.03
CA ALA A 11 43.00 27.25 7.67
C ALA A 11 41.91 26.19 7.37
N THR A 12 41.97 25.04 8.03
CA THR A 12 40.95 23.98 7.96
C THR A 12 39.60 24.41 8.54
N LEU A 13 39.59 25.11 9.68
CA LEU A 13 38.36 25.67 10.26
C LEU A 13 37.83 26.86 9.45
N SER A 14 38.72 27.67 8.85
CA SER A 14 38.31 28.79 7.99
C SER A 14 37.62 28.31 6.69
N PHE A 15 38.13 27.23 6.08
CA PHE A 15 37.52 26.60 4.90
C PHE A 15 36.14 26.02 5.20
N ILE A 16 35.99 25.32 6.33
CA ILE A 16 34.72 24.75 6.79
C ILE A 16 33.73 25.87 7.16
N SER A 17 34.19 26.90 7.87
CA SER A 17 33.35 28.00 8.33
C SER A 17 32.84 28.90 7.20
N GLY A 18 33.57 29.03 6.09
CA GLY A 18 33.19 29.87 4.96
C GLY A 18 32.39 29.12 3.87
N LYS A 19 32.95 28.04 3.31
CA LYS A 19 32.34 27.30 2.19
C LYS A 19 31.62 26.02 2.61
N GLY A 20 31.91 25.49 3.79
CA GLY A 20 31.23 24.30 4.32
C GLY A 20 29.80 24.59 4.78
N ILE A 21 29.57 25.74 5.40
CA ILE A 21 28.24 26.12 5.92
C ILE A 21 27.19 26.24 4.82
N ILE A 22 27.55 26.77 3.65
CA ILE A 22 26.63 26.87 2.51
C ILE A 22 26.30 25.49 1.96
N GLY A 23 27.28 24.58 1.87
CA GLY A 23 27.06 23.19 1.48
C GLY A 23 26.18 22.43 2.47
N LEU A 24 26.41 22.63 3.77
CA LEU A 24 25.59 22.04 4.83
C LEU A 24 24.13 22.51 4.73
N TYR A 25 23.90 23.82 4.57
CA TYR A 25 22.56 24.38 4.39
C TYR A 25 21.85 23.77 3.18
N VAL A 26 22.50 23.79 2.01
CA VAL A 26 21.92 23.27 0.77
C VAL A 26 21.66 21.76 0.88
N SER A 27 22.56 20.99 1.49
CA SER A 27 22.37 19.54 1.66
C SER A 27 21.18 19.20 2.57
N ILE A 28 21.02 19.89 3.69
CA ILE A 28 19.91 19.66 4.62
C ILE A 28 18.58 20.04 3.96
N VAL A 29 18.54 21.19 3.29
CA VAL A 29 17.35 21.65 2.54
C VAL A 29 17.02 20.66 1.42
N PHE A 30 18.02 20.15 0.70
CA PHE A 30 17.82 19.17 -0.37
C PHE A 30 17.32 17.83 0.16
N VAL A 31 17.81 17.36 1.31
CA VAL A 31 17.32 16.16 1.98
C VAL A 31 15.87 16.37 2.42
N MET A 32 15.54 17.49 3.08
CA MET A 32 14.15 17.80 3.44
C MET A 32 13.24 17.84 2.20
N TRP A 33 13.66 18.51 1.13
CA TRP A 33 12.92 18.57 -0.13
C TRP A 33 12.68 17.18 -0.74
N THR A 34 13.71 16.34 -0.74
CA THR A 34 13.64 14.97 -1.28
C THR A 34 12.74 14.09 -0.43
N LEU A 35 12.80 14.22 0.89
CA LEU A 35 11.92 13.50 1.81
C LEU A 35 10.47 13.90 1.61
N VAL A 36 10.16 15.20 1.65
CA VAL A 36 8.81 15.72 1.43
C VAL A 36 8.27 15.24 0.08
N ARG A 37 9.04 15.37 -1.01
CA ARG A 37 8.65 14.86 -2.33
C ARG A 37 8.41 13.35 -2.33
N GLY A 38 9.24 12.59 -1.62
CA GLY A 38 9.11 11.14 -1.46
C GLY A 38 7.79 10.77 -0.78
N PHE A 39 7.43 11.46 0.30
CA PHE A 39 6.16 11.24 1.00
C PHE A 39 4.95 11.48 0.09
N PHE A 40 4.93 12.56 -0.69
CA PHE A 40 3.81 12.83 -1.61
C PHE A 40 3.72 11.85 -2.78
N THR A 41 4.86 11.38 -3.30
CA THR A 41 4.87 10.43 -4.43
C THR A 41 4.35 9.05 -4.00
N GLY A 42 4.49 8.67 -2.73
CA GLY A 42 4.00 7.40 -2.19
C GLY A 42 2.49 7.35 -1.94
N ILE A 43 1.80 8.49 -1.88
CA ILE A 43 0.37 8.55 -1.53
C ILE A 43 -0.49 7.91 -2.64
N SER A 44 -0.13 8.12 -3.91
CA SER A 44 -0.85 7.55 -5.06
C SER A 44 -0.79 6.02 -5.13
N PHE A 45 0.24 5.38 -4.56
CA PHE A 45 0.29 3.92 -4.48
C PHE A 45 -0.55 3.38 -3.31
N LYS A 46 -0.68 4.18 -2.24
CA LYS A 46 -1.47 3.81 -1.06
C LYS A 46 -2.98 3.95 -1.27
N ILE A 47 -3.43 4.85 -2.16
CA ILE A 47 -4.86 5.12 -2.40
C ILE A 47 -5.66 3.84 -2.71
N MET A 48 -5.10 2.92 -3.50
CA MET A 48 -5.73 1.65 -3.85
C MET A 48 -5.96 0.73 -2.64
N PHE A 49 -5.14 0.88 -1.60
CA PHE A 49 -5.25 0.12 -0.36
C PHE A 49 -6.03 0.85 0.74
N ASP A 50 -6.18 2.18 0.64
CA ASP A 50 -6.96 3.00 1.59
C ASP A 50 -8.46 2.99 1.25
N ASP A 51 -8.82 3.01 -0.05
CA ASP A 51 -10.22 3.15 -0.50
C ASP A 51 -10.99 1.81 -0.59
N MET A 52 -10.74 0.88 0.32
CA MET A 52 -11.40 -0.44 0.36
C MET A 52 -12.69 -0.41 1.20
N PRO A 53 -13.90 -0.60 0.62
CA PRO A 53 -15.17 -0.45 1.35
C PRO A 53 -15.44 -1.46 2.48
N ASN A 54 -15.09 -2.75 2.34
CA ASN A 54 -15.26 -3.79 3.37
C ASN A 54 -14.09 -4.79 3.37
N VAL A 55 -13.18 -4.66 4.34
CA VAL A 55 -11.94 -5.46 4.42
C VAL A 55 -12.10 -6.78 5.19
N ASP A 56 -13.26 -7.06 5.78
CA ASP A 56 -13.49 -8.24 6.64
C ASP A 56 -13.18 -9.58 5.96
N ARG A 57 -13.47 -9.72 4.66
CA ARG A 57 -13.20 -10.97 3.94
C ARG A 57 -11.70 -11.24 3.75
N ILE A 58 -10.92 -10.17 3.56
CA ILE A 58 -9.46 -10.27 3.44
C ILE A 58 -8.89 -10.57 4.83
N LEU A 59 -9.43 -9.95 5.87
CA LEU A 59 -9.07 -10.23 7.25
C LEU A 59 -9.36 -11.68 7.64
N GLN A 60 -10.53 -12.21 7.28
CA GLN A 60 -10.89 -13.62 7.46
C GLN A 60 -9.91 -14.55 6.74
N LEU A 61 -9.54 -14.27 5.49
CA LEU A 61 -8.55 -15.07 4.77
C LEU A 61 -7.18 -15.08 5.49
N CYS A 62 -6.75 -13.94 6.03
CA CYS A 62 -5.52 -13.87 6.83
C CYS A 62 -5.61 -14.68 8.13
N LEU A 63 -6.78 -14.68 8.77
CA LEU A 63 -7.04 -15.50 9.98
C LEU A 63 -7.10 -16.99 9.65
N ASP A 64 -7.68 -17.38 8.51
CA ASP A 64 -7.72 -18.76 8.05
C ASP A 64 -6.30 -19.28 7.78
N ILE A 65 -5.44 -18.48 7.14
CA ILE A 65 -4.01 -18.81 6.96
C ILE A 65 -3.32 -19.00 8.32
N TYR A 66 -3.62 -18.14 9.30
CA TYR A 66 -3.07 -18.26 10.64
C TYR A 66 -3.51 -19.55 11.33
N LEU A 67 -4.79 -19.91 11.23
CA LEU A 67 -5.35 -21.13 11.81
C LEU A 67 -4.77 -22.39 11.14
N VAL A 68 -4.67 -22.40 9.81
CA VAL A 68 -4.08 -23.53 9.05
C VAL A 68 -2.60 -23.72 9.37
N ARG A 69 -1.88 -22.62 9.68
CA ARG A 69 -0.51 -22.69 10.18
C ARG A 69 -0.44 -23.36 11.56
N GLU A 70 -1.39 -23.09 12.44
CA GLU A 70 -1.48 -23.71 13.77
C GLU A 70 -1.84 -25.22 13.67
N SER A 71 -2.68 -25.60 12.70
CA SER A 71 -3.02 -27.01 12.45
C SER A 71 -1.92 -27.80 11.71
N ASN A 72 -0.83 -27.13 11.28
CA ASN A 72 0.29 -27.71 10.51
C ASN A 72 -0.11 -28.33 9.16
N GLU A 73 -1.18 -27.84 8.53
CA GLU A 73 -1.64 -28.31 7.22
C GLU A 73 -1.06 -27.44 6.08
N PHE A 74 0.23 -27.63 5.78
CA PHE A 74 1.00 -26.75 4.89
C PHE A 74 0.54 -26.72 3.42
N ALA A 75 -0.05 -27.81 2.91
CA ALA A 75 -0.56 -27.85 1.55
C ALA A 75 -1.75 -26.88 1.36
N LEU A 76 -2.59 -26.77 2.39
CA LEU A 76 -3.71 -25.86 2.41
C LEU A 76 -3.24 -24.41 2.63
N GLU A 77 -2.23 -24.21 3.49
CA GLU A 77 -1.60 -22.90 3.70
C GLU A 77 -1.11 -22.29 2.37
N GLU A 78 -0.44 -23.09 1.54
CA GLU A 78 0.11 -22.64 0.26
C GLU A 78 -0.98 -22.20 -0.72
N ASP A 79 -2.11 -22.91 -0.79
CA ASP A 79 -3.24 -22.56 -1.65
C ASP A 79 -3.95 -21.28 -1.19
N LEU A 80 -4.20 -21.13 0.12
CA LEU A 80 -4.77 -19.90 0.68
C LEU A 80 -3.83 -18.70 0.48
N PHE A 81 -2.52 -18.91 0.64
CA PHE A 81 -1.53 -17.86 0.40
C PHE A 81 -1.45 -17.47 -1.08
N ALA A 82 -1.51 -18.43 -2.00
CA ALA A 82 -1.57 -18.16 -3.44
C ALA A 82 -2.81 -17.32 -3.81
N LYS A 83 -3.96 -17.60 -3.19
CA LYS A 83 -5.19 -16.81 -3.35
C LYS A 83 -5.01 -15.37 -2.85
N LEU A 84 -4.36 -15.18 -1.70
CA LEU A 84 -4.04 -13.86 -1.16
C LEU A 84 -3.11 -13.08 -2.13
N VAL A 85 -2.05 -13.71 -2.61
CA VAL A 85 -1.11 -13.08 -3.57
C VAL A 85 -1.81 -12.73 -4.88
N PHE A 86 -2.64 -13.62 -5.42
CA PHE A 86 -3.40 -13.36 -6.64
C PHE A 86 -4.35 -12.16 -6.48
N LEU A 87 -5.02 -12.07 -5.33
CA LEU A 87 -5.87 -10.94 -5.00
C LEU A 87 -5.08 -9.62 -4.98
N TYR A 88 -3.94 -9.58 -4.28
CA TYR A 88 -3.11 -8.37 -4.20
C TYR A 88 -2.41 -7.98 -5.51
N ARG A 89 -2.31 -8.90 -6.48
CA ARG A 89 -1.71 -8.63 -7.80
C ARG A 89 -2.59 -7.79 -8.72
N SER A 90 -3.91 -7.85 -8.55
CA SER A 90 -4.87 -7.17 -9.43
C SER A 90 -5.77 -6.22 -8.62
N PRO A 91 -5.66 -4.88 -8.82
CA PRO A 91 -6.52 -3.88 -8.18
C PRO A 91 -8.01 -4.17 -8.39
N GLU A 92 -8.35 -4.67 -9.59
CA GLU A 92 -9.74 -4.94 -9.98
C GLU A 92 -10.36 -6.08 -9.17
N THR A 93 -9.55 -7.10 -8.84
CA THR A 93 -10.00 -8.23 -8.03
C THR A 93 -10.22 -7.81 -6.59
N ILE A 94 -9.32 -6.98 -6.03
CA ILE A 94 -9.46 -6.42 -4.67
C ILE A 94 -10.78 -5.66 -4.55
N ILE A 95 -11.08 -4.76 -5.48
CA ILE A 95 -12.31 -3.94 -5.44
C ILE A 95 -13.57 -4.82 -5.54
N LYS A 96 -13.59 -5.82 -6.44
CA LYS A 96 -14.71 -6.76 -6.57
C LYS A 96 -14.92 -7.59 -5.31
N TRP A 97 -13.84 -8.02 -4.66
CA TRP A 97 -13.89 -8.84 -3.46
C TRP A 97 -14.31 -8.06 -2.21
N THR A 98 -13.97 -6.78 -2.18
CA THR A 98 -14.22 -5.83 -1.09
C THR A 98 -15.58 -5.14 -1.23
N LYS A 99 -16.22 -5.19 -2.41
CA LYS A 99 -17.57 -4.66 -2.60
C LYS A 99 -18.57 -5.35 -1.68
N GLU A 100 -19.38 -4.56 -0.99
CA GLU A 100 -20.51 -5.04 -0.19
C GLU A 100 -21.36 -5.98 -1.04
N ARG A 101 -21.55 -7.21 -0.56
CA ARG A 101 -22.54 -8.12 -1.14
C ARG A 101 -23.86 -7.43 -0.81
N ARG A 102 -24.46 -6.74 -1.77
CA ARG A 102 -25.87 -6.37 -1.62
C ARG A 102 -26.59 -7.67 -1.34
N GLU A 103 -27.20 -7.77 -0.17
CA GLU A 103 -28.25 -8.73 0.09
C GLU A 103 -29.31 -8.49 -0.99
N ILE A 104 -29.21 -9.28 -2.04
CA ILE A 104 -30.32 -9.66 -2.91
C ILE A 104 -30.41 -11.18 -2.72
N GLU A 105 -30.84 -11.55 -1.51
CA GLU A 105 -31.80 -12.63 -1.31
C GLU A 105 -33.17 -12.03 -1.69
N ASP A 106 -34.16 -12.64 -2.33
CA ASP A 106 -34.47 -13.93 -2.96
C ASP A 106 -35.59 -13.56 -3.99
N ASP A 107 -35.80 -14.25 -5.11
CA ASP A 107 -36.73 -15.37 -5.25
C ASP A 107 -36.65 -15.89 -6.71
N GLU A 108 -36.69 -17.23 -6.85
CA GLU A 108 -37.25 -18.06 -7.97
C GLU A 108 -37.11 -17.53 -9.42
N ASP A 109 -36.43 -18.22 -10.35
CA ASP A 109 -36.99 -19.39 -11.02
C ASP A 109 -35.89 -20.23 -11.69
N GLY A 110 -35.80 -21.49 -11.25
CA GLY A 110 -35.31 -22.56 -12.10
C GLY A 110 -36.44 -23.03 -13.03
N ALA A 111 -36.06 -23.31 -14.28
CA ALA A 111 -36.84 -24.02 -15.30
C ALA A 111 -38.04 -23.31 -15.93
N ASP A 112 -37.84 -22.74 -17.12
CA ASP A 112 -38.69 -23.10 -18.26
C ASP A 112 -37.94 -22.96 -19.58
N GLY A 113 -37.56 -24.11 -20.12
CA GLY A 113 -37.13 -24.29 -21.50
C GLY A 113 -38.18 -25.03 -22.29
N SER A 114 -39.45 -24.60 -22.32
CA SER A 114 -40.43 -24.92 -23.36
C SER A 114 -41.81 -24.28 -23.11
N GLN A 115 -42.09 -23.09 -23.66
CA GLN A 115 -43.38 -22.88 -24.34
C GLN A 115 -43.36 -21.72 -25.33
N LEU A 116 -43.49 -22.06 -26.62
CA LEU A 116 -43.68 -21.13 -27.74
C LEU A 116 -45.14 -20.64 -27.79
N PRO A 117 -45.42 -19.41 -28.26
CA PRO A 117 -46.73 -18.78 -28.14
C PRO A 117 -47.68 -19.09 -29.33
N TRP A 118 -47.85 -20.36 -29.72
CA TRP A 118 -48.76 -20.72 -30.83
C TRP A 118 -49.48 -22.08 -30.70
N VAL A 119 -50.12 -22.36 -29.57
CA VAL A 119 -51.20 -23.37 -29.52
C VAL A 119 -52.43 -22.75 -28.86
N GLU A 120 -53.39 -22.39 -29.71
CA GLU A 120 -54.85 -22.48 -29.56
C GLU A 120 -55.49 -21.96 -28.25
N ASN A 121 -56.13 -20.78 -28.32
CA ASN A 121 -57.59 -20.62 -28.43
C ASN A 121 -57.90 -19.39 -29.29
#